data_AF-A0A1Q4VE59-F1
#
_entry.id   AF-A0A1Q4VE59-F1
#
_cell.length_a   1.000
_cell.length_b   1.000
_cell.length_c   1.000
_cell.angle_alpha   90.00
_cell.angle_beta   90.00
_cell.angle_gamma   90.00
#
_symmetry.space_group_name_H-M   'P 1'
#
loop_
_entity.id
_entity.type
_entity.pdbx_description
1 polymer ?
#
loop_
_entity_poly.entity_id
_entity_poly.type
_entity_poly.pdbx_seq_one_letter_code
_entity_poly.pdbx_strand_id
1 'polypeptide(L)'
;MARRIAAGAAYGGGGIGLLGVATVGVVLAEVRLAKRRVGNSGGDHAPAPPRADGLYGAGLAGGAEPLRFAMLGDSTAAGQGVHRARETPGALMASGLAAVAERPVELRTVALPGARSDDLERQVGLVVGDPSWVPDVCVIMIGANDVTHRIPPTRSVRCLSTAVRRLRTAGAEVVVGTCPDLGTIEPVYQPLSWIARRTSRQLAAAQTIGAVEQGGRTVSLGDLLGPEFAANPRELFGPDNFHPSAEGYATAAMAVLPTLCAALGVWPEEERPDASRDEGFLPVARAAVRAAAEGGTEVTAAPQGGPRGPWALLKRRRRRRIHTHGTAPDHSTPAAS
;
A
#
# COMPACT_ATOMS: atom_id res chain seq x y z
N MET A 1 7.94 -4.07 -64.69
CA MET A 1 8.54 -3.13 -63.71
C MET A 1 8.03 -3.45 -62.29
N ALA A 2 8.31 -4.64 -61.77
CA ALA A 2 7.74 -5.13 -60.49
C ALA A 2 8.62 -6.21 -59.82
N ARG A 3 9.95 -6.06 -59.90
CA ARG A 3 10.92 -6.99 -59.29
C ARG A 3 12.12 -6.21 -58.78
N ARG A 4 11.90 -5.32 -57.80
CA ARG A 4 13.01 -4.63 -57.10
C ARG A 4 12.65 -3.95 -55.77
N ILE A 5 11.66 -4.45 -55.03
CA ILE A 5 11.39 -4.01 -53.64
C ILE A 5 11.27 -5.24 -52.71
N ALA A 6 12.16 -6.21 -52.84
CA ALA A 6 12.16 -7.41 -51.98
C ALA A 6 13.55 -7.80 -51.47
N ALA A 7 14.51 -6.86 -51.46
CA ALA A 7 15.89 -7.13 -51.03
C ALA A 7 16.39 -6.13 -49.97
N GLY A 8 15.48 -5.58 -49.15
CA GLY A 8 15.82 -4.62 -48.09
C GLY A 8 15.39 -5.02 -46.68
N ALA A 9 14.74 -6.18 -46.49
CA ALA A 9 14.23 -6.62 -45.18
C ALA A 9 15.00 -7.82 -44.57
N ALA A 10 15.84 -8.50 -45.35
CA ALA A 10 16.46 -9.76 -44.94
C ALA A 10 17.79 -9.59 -44.17
N TYR A 11 18.42 -8.40 -44.18
CA TYR A 11 19.76 -8.22 -43.59
C TYR A 11 19.86 -7.17 -42.48
N GLY A 12 18.74 -6.53 -42.08
CA GLY A 12 18.74 -5.51 -41.01
C GLY A 12 17.66 -5.63 -39.94
N GLY A 13 16.57 -6.39 -40.18
CA GLY A 13 15.41 -6.44 -39.28
C GLY A 13 15.11 -7.80 -38.63
N GLY A 14 15.70 -8.89 -39.12
CA GLY A 14 15.37 -10.25 -38.68
C GLY A 14 15.76 -10.56 -37.23
N GLY A 15 16.93 -10.09 -36.79
CA GLY A 15 17.41 -10.30 -35.42
C GLY A 15 16.60 -9.54 -34.37
N ILE A 16 16.22 -8.29 -34.66
CA ILE A 16 15.39 -7.46 -33.76
C ILE A 16 13.96 -8.01 -33.68
N GLY A 17 13.39 -8.45 -34.80
CA GLY A 17 12.07 -9.09 -34.84
C GLY A 17 12.01 -10.41 -34.07
N LEU A 18 12.99 -11.30 -34.27
CA LEU A 18 13.07 -12.59 -33.57
C LEU A 18 13.34 -12.44 -32.07
N LEU A 19 14.24 -11.53 -31.67
CA LEU A 19 14.49 -11.20 -30.26
C LEU A 19 13.22 -10.62 -29.61
N GLY A 20 12.52 -9.70 -30.29
CA GLY A 20 11.27 -9.13 -29.80
C GLY A 20 10.17 -10.19 -29.58
N VAL A 21 9.99 -11.10 -30.54
CA VAL A 21 9.02 -12.20 -30.43
C VAL A 21 9.41 -13.17 -29.31
N ALA A 22 10.69 -13.49 -29.15
CA ALA A 22 11.18 -14.36 -28.07
C ALA A 22 10.95 -13.73 -26.69
N THR A 23 11.24 -12.44 -26.51
CA THR A 23 11.00 -11.72 -25.25
C THR A 23 9.51 -11.68 -24.90
N VAL A 24 8.63 -11.40 -25.87
CA VAL A 24 7.17 -11.45 -25.66
C VAL A 24 6.72 -12.86 -25.28
N GLY A 25 7.28 -13.89 -25.91
CA GLY A 25 7.02 -15.29 -25.57
C GLY A 25 7.38 -15.63 -24.13
N VAL A 26 8.56 -15.20 -23.65
CA VAL A 26 9.01 -15.40 -22.26
C VAL A 26 8.07 -14.71 -21.27
N VAL A 27 7.73 -13.43 -21.51
CA VAL A 27 6.79 -12.68 -20.64
C VAL A 27 5.44 -13.38 -20.56
N LEU A 28 4.89 -13.84 -21.69
CA LEU A 28 3.60 -14.54 -21.72
C LEU A 28 3.67 -15.89 -20.99
N ALA A 29 4.80 -16.61 -21.09
CA ALA A 29 5.03 -17.84 -20.34
C ALA A 29 5.09 -17.59 -18.82
N GLU A 30 5.82 -16.56 -18.39
CA GLU A 30 5.90 -16.16 -16.98
C GLU A 30 4.55 -15.73 -16.43
N VAL A 31 3.74 -14.96 -17.19
CA VAL A 31 2.39 -14.58 -16.79
C VAL A 31 1.51 -15.83 -16.57
N ARG A 32 1.63 -16.84 -17.45
CA ARG A 32 0.88 -18.10 -17.28
C ARG A 32 1.36 -18.88 -16.06
N LEU A 33 2.67 -18.91 -15.79
CA LEU A 33 3.24 -19.58 -14.63
C LEU A 33 2.83 -18.89 -13.32
N ALA A 34 2.92 -17.56 -13.26
CA ALA A 34 2.48 -16.77 -12.12
C ALA A 34 0.98 -16.96 -11.85
N LYS A 35 0.13 -16.93 -12.89
CA LYS A 35 -1.30 -17.23 -12.76
C LYS A 35 -1.58 -18.63 -12.24
N ARG A 36 -0.82 -19.64 -12.67
CA ARG A 36 -0.95 -21.01 -12.16
C ARG A 36 -0.51 -21.14 -10.71
N ARG A 37 0.57 -20.48 -10.31
CA ARG A 37 1.07 -20.54 -8.92
C ARG A 37 0.16 -19.78 -7.96
N VAL A 38 -0.25 -18.56 -8.32
CA VAL A 38 -1.21 -17.77 -7.53
C VAL A 38 -2.60 -18.43 -7.54
N GLY A 39 -3.04 -18.94 -8.68
CA GLY A 39 -4.33 -19.62 -8.82
C GLY A 39 -4.41 -20.99 -8.13
N ASN A 40 -3.32 -21.77 -8.11
CA ASN A 40 -3.29 -23.05 -7.40
C ASN A 40 -3.11 -22.90 -5.88
N SER A 41 -2.63 -21.75 -5.41
CA SER A 41 -2.49 -21.47 -3.97
C SER A 41 -3.71 -20.79 -3.34
N GLY A 42 -4.77 -20.49 -4.10
CA GLY A 42 -5.94 -19.80 -3.55
C GLY A 42 -7.11 -19.51 -4.49
N GLY A 43 -7.21 -20.14 -5.66
CA GLY A 43 -8.38 -20.04 -6.55
C GLY A 43 -9.63 -20.64 -5.89
N ASP A 44 -10.72 -19.87 -5.85
CA ASP A 44 -12.07 -20.20 -5.36
C ASP A 44 -12.23 -20.79 -3.94
N HIS A 45 -11.13 -21.08 -3.24
CA HIS A 45 -11.09 -21.73 -1.92
C HIS A 45 -10.19 -21.04 -0.89
N ALA A 46 -9.60 -19.88 -1.21
CA ALA A 46 -8.95 -19.09 -0.18
C ALA A 46 -9.99 -18.67 0.88
N PRO A 47 -9.75 -18.94 2.18
CA PRO A 47 -10.70 -18.56 3.21
C PRO A 47 -10.93 -17.05 3.16
N ALA A 48 -12.19 -16.65 3.34
CA ALA A 48 -12.55 -15.25 3.44
C ALA A 48 -11.75 -14.59 4.57
N PRO A 49 -11.32 -13.33 4.40
CA PRO A 49 -10.59 -12.64 5.44
C PRO A 49 -11.46 -12.53 6.70
N PRO A 50 -10.86 -12.64 7.90
CA PRO A 50 -11.61 -12.58 9.14
C PRO A 50 -12.23 -11.18 9.32
N ARG A 51 -13.48 -11.12 9.81
CA ARG A 51 -14.15 -9.86 10.08
C ARG A 51 -13.50 -9.14 11.26
N ALA A 52 -13.01 -7.93 11.01
CA ALA A 52 -12.30 -7.12 11.99
C ALA A 52 -13.10 -5.92 12.54
N ASP A 53 -14.33 -5.69 12.04
CA ASP A 53 -15.17 -4.59 12.53
C ASP A 53 -15.38 -4.69 14.04
N GLY A 54 -15.36 -3.55 14.72
CA GLY A 54 -15.60 -3.49 16.16
C GLY A 54 -14.85 -2.36 16.86
N LEU A 55 -14.97 -2.36 18.19
CA LEU A 55 -14.36 -1.36 19.07
C LEU A 55 -12.99 -1.84 19.55
N TYR A 56 -11.96 -1.05 19.27
CA TYR A 56 -10.59 -1.25 19.71
C TYR A 56 -10.24 -0.27 20.83
N GLY A 57 -9.46 -0.72 21.82
CA GLY A 57 -9.10 0.13 22.95
C GLY A 57 -10.27 0.45 23.90
N ALA A 58 -11.24 -0.46 24.05
CA ALA A 58 -12.43 -0.23 24.90
C ALA A 58 -12.09 0.17 26.36
N GLY A 59 -10.96 -0.27 26.89
CA GLY A 59 -10.48 0.13 28.23
C GLY A 59 -10.04 1.59 28.34
N LEU A 60 -9.85 2.27 27.20
CA LEU A 60 -9.49 3.70 27.11
C LEU A 60 -10.73 4.60 27.05
N ALA A 61 -11.94 4.04 27.22
CA ALA A 61 -13.18 4.74 26.92
C ALA A 61 -13.34 6.05 27.69
N GLY A 62 -12.91 6.17 28.95
CA GLY A 62 -12.77 7.45 29.69
C GLY A 62 -13.94 8.45 29.64
N GLY A 63 -15.10 8.08 29.09
CA GLY A 63 -16.20 8.99 28.70
C GLY A 63 -16.09 9.66 27.31
N ALA A 64 -15.02 9.43 26.54
CA ALA A 64 -14.86 10.02 25.20
C ALA A 64 -15.51 9.15 24.10
N GLU A 65 -16.18 9.80 23.16
CA GLU A 65 -16.71 9.13 21.96
C GLU A 65 -15.57 8.47 21.16
N PRO A 66 -15.74 7.20 20.73
CA PRO A 66 -14.75 6.51 19.93
C PRO A 66 -14.44 7.24 18.62
N LEU A 67 -13.17 7.24 18.23
CA LEU A 67 -12.76 7.63 16.89
C LEU A 67 -13.32 6.63 15.88
N ARG A 68 -13.89 7.13 14.79
CA ARG A 68 -14.48 6.31 13.73
C ARG A 68 -13.49 6.14 12.60
N PHE A 69 -13.07 4.91 12.37
CA PHE A 69 -12.08 4.56 11.36
C PHE A 69 -12.68 3.65 10.30
N ALA A 70 -12.64 4.07 9.03
CA ALA A 70 -13.05 3.26 7.90
C ALA A 70 -11.86 2.71 7.09
N MET A 71 -11.90 1.40 6.80
CA MET A 71 -10.93 0.73 5.92
C MET A 71 -11.56 0.38 4.57
N LEU A 72 -10.97 0.88 3.49
CA LEU A 72 -11.41 0.68 2.11
C LEU A 72 -10.29 0.08 1.26
N GLY A 73 -10.65 -0.66 0.22
CA GLY A 73 -9.69 -1.16 -0.75
C GLY A 73 -9.96 -2.57 -1.27
N ASP A 74 -8.86 -3.25 -1.61
CA ASP A 74 -8.85 -4.59 -2.18
C ASP A 74 -8.62 -5.70 -1.13
N SER A 75 -8.09 -6.85 -1.54
CA SER A 75 -7.79 -7.98 -0.66
C SER A 75 -6.76 -7.65 0.40
N THR A 76 -5.82 -6.75 0.10
CA THR A 76 -4.82 -6.29 1.08
C THR A 76 -5.50 -5.50 2.18
N ALA A 77 -6.39 -4.57 1.82
CA ALA A 77 -7.15 -3.79 2.80
C ALA A 77 -8.07 -4.67 3.67
N ALA A 78 -8.64 -5.72 3.08
CA ALA A 78 -9.50 -6.66 3.78
C ALA A 78 -8.74 -7.60 4.74
N GLY A 79 -7.40 -7.72 4.61
CA GLY A 79 -6.61 -8.66 5.41
C GLY A 79 -6.62 -10.08 4.85
N GLN A 80 -6.67 -10.25 3.53
CA GLN A 80 -6.55 -11.57 2.90
C GLN A 80 -5.21 -12.22 3.29
N GLY A 81 -5.23 -13.51 3.63
CA GLY A 81 -4.03 -14.27 3.99
C GLY A 81 -3.79 -14.43 5.49
N VAL A 82 -4.48 -13.68 6.36
CA VAL A 82 -4.45 -13.91 7.81
C VAL A 82 -5.68 -14.70 8.29
N HIS A 83 -5.55 -15.34 9.46
CA HIS A 83 -6.60 -16.19 10.02
C HIS A 83 -7.29 -15.58 11.25
N ARG A 84 -6.74 -14.50 11.82
CA ARG A 84 -7.32 -13.84 13.00
C ARG A 84 -7.64 -12.38 12.70
N ALA A 85 -8.79 -11.91 13.19
CA ALA A 85 -9.24 -10.53 13.01
C ALA A 85 -8.19 -9.50 13.44
N ARG A 86 -7.52 -9.74 14.57
CA ARG A 86 -6.46 -8.86 15.11
C ARG A 86 -5.21 -8.74 14.24
N GLU A 87 -5.02 -9.65 13.29
CA GLU A 87 -3.87 -9.67 12.37
C GLU A 87 -4.18 -8.91 11.07
N THR A 88 -5.43 -8.46 10.89
CA THR A 88 -5.82 -7.64 9.72
C THR A 88 -5.23 -6.23 9.83
N PRO A 89 -4.92 -5.57 8.70
CA PRO A 89 -4.33 -4.24 8.72
C PRO A 89 -5.25 -3.21 9.39
N GLY A 90 -6.57 -3.32 9.18
CA GLY A 90 -7.55 -2.47 9.85
C GLY A 90 -7.48 -2.61 11.38
N ALA A 91 -7.46 -3.83 11.91
CA ALA A 91 -7.37 -4.07 13.35
C ALA A 91 -6.05 -3.57 13.96
N LEU A 92 -4.93 -3.80 13.26
CA LEU A 92 -3.61 -3.35 13.68
C LEU A 92 -3.53 -1.82 13.74
N MET A 93 -4.03 -1.13 12.71
CA MET A 93 -4.09 0.32 12.66
C MET A 93 -5.06 0.90 13.71
N ALA A 94 -6.23 0.28 13.89
CA ALA A 94 -7.20 0.70 14.91
C ALA A 94 -6.64 0.56 16.33
N SER A 95 -5.97 -0.56 16.63
CA SER A 95 -5.32 -0.79 17.92
C SER A 95 -4.18 0.19 18.18
N GLY A 96 -3.33 0.43 17.18
CA GLY A 96 -2.24 1.40 17.28
C GLY A 96 -2.74 2.83 17.44
N LEU A 97 -3.78 3.21 16.68
CA LEU A 97 -4.39 4.53 16.78
C LEU A 97 -5.03 4.72 18.16
N ALA A 98 -5.73 3.72 18.67
CA ALA A 98 -6.35 3.80 20.00
C ALA A 98 -5.31 4.00 21.10
N ALA A 99 -4.18 3.29 21.02
CA ALA A 99 -3.08 3.43 21.97
C ALA A 99 -2.42 4.83 21.93
N VAL A 100 -2.22 5.39 20.72
CA VAL A 100 -1.59 6.70 20.55
C VAL A 100 -2.54 7.84 20.94
N ALA A 101 -3.81 7.73 20.55
CA ALA A 101 -4.81 8.75 20.82
C ALA A 101 -5.36 8.68 22.25
N GLU A 102 -5.03 7.63 23.01
CA GLU A 102 -5.62 7.29 24.31
C GLU A 102 -7.16 7.31 24.28
N ARG A 103 -7.74 6.88 23.15
CA ARG A 103 -9.18 6.92 22.87
C ARG A 103 -9.61 5.65 22.14
N PRO A 104 -10.81 5.11 22.39
CA PRO A 104 -11.28 3.95 21.63
C PRO A 104 -11.42 4.27 20.14
N VAL A 105 -11.32 3.24 19.30
CA VAL A 105 -11.50 3.34 17.85
C VAL A 105 -12.55 2.33 17.40
N GLU A 106 -13.65 2.81 16.82
CA GLU A 106 -14.63 1.97 16.12
C GLU A 106 -14.18 1.79 14.66
N LEU A 107 -13.77 0.56 14.31
CA LEU A 107 -13.36 0.18 12.96
C LEU A 107 -14.56 -0.34 12.15
N ARG A 108 -14.70 0.14 10.92
CA ARG A 108 -15.55 -0.45 9.87
C ARG A 108 -14.74 -0.73 8.61
N THR A 109 -14.76 -1.97 8.14
CA THR A 109 -14.07 -2.40 6.91
C THR A 109 -15.08 -2.66 5.80
N VAL A 110 -14.97 -1.92 4.71
CA VAL A 110 -15.79 -2.11 3.49
C VAL A 110 -14.97 -2.58 2.29
N ALA A 111 -13.69 -2.85 2.53
CA ALA A 111 -12.78 -3.44 1.55
C ALA A 111 -13.30 -4.77 1.03
N LEU A 112 -13.07 -5.04 -0.26
CA LEU A 112 -13.56 -6.23 -0.93
C LEU A 112 -12.40 -6.92 -1.65
N PRO A 113 -12.10 -8.19 -1.32
CA PRO A 113 -11.13 -8.98 -2.08
C PRO A 113 -11.44 -8.99 -3.58
N GLY A 114 -10.42 -8.75 -4.40
CA GLY A 114 -10.56 -8.64 -5.86
C GLY A 114 -11.08 -7.28 -6.37
N ALA A 115 -11.42 -6.34 -5.48
CA ALA A 115 -11.82 -5.00 -5.89
C ALA A 115 -10.73 -4.29 -6.69
N ARG A 116 -11.16 -3.52 -7.68
CA ARG A 116 -10.35 -2.59 -8.47
C ARG A 116 -10.79 -1.17 -8.17
N SER A 117 -10.05 -0.17 -8.63
CA SER A 117 -10.36 1.23 -8.33
C SER A 117 -11.79 1.67 -8.66
N ASP A 118 -12.49 1.04 -9.62
CA ASP A 118 -13.89 1.35 -9.93
C ASP A 118 -14.89 0.91 -8.86
N ASP A 119 -14.56 -0.04 -7.99
CA ASP A 119 -15.39 -0.45 -6.84
C ASP A 119 -15.36 0.57 -5.69
N LEU A 120 -14.41 1.52 -5.69
CA LEU A 120 -14.32 2.55 -4.64
C LEU A 120 -15.60 3.39 -4.54
N GLU A 121 -16.33 3.58 -5.64
CA GLU A 121 -17.60 4.32 -5.61
C GLU A 121 -18.64 3.64 -4.70
N ARG A 122 -18.75 2.32 -4.79
CA ARG A 122 -19.61 1.51 -3.93
C ARG A 122 -19.14 1.55 -2.49
N GLN A 123 -17.83 1.35 -2.26
CA GLN A 123 -17.26 1.34 -0.91
C GLN A 123 -17.43 2.69 -0.19
N VAL A 124 -17.18 3.80 -0.87
CA VAL A 124 -17.45 5.14 -0.33
C VAL A 124 -18.93 5.29 -0.03
N GLY A 125 -19.82 4.84 -0.92
CA GLY A 125 -21.27 4.85 -0.68
C GLY A 125 -21.69 4.11 0.60
N LEU A 126 -21.06 2.99 0.91
CA LEU A 126 -21.31 2.25 2.16
C LEU A 126 -20.84 3.00 3.40
N VAL A 127 -19.75 3.76 3.29
CA VAL A 127 -19.15 4.50 4.41
C VAL A 127 -19.89 5.80 4.69
N VAL A 128 -20.18 6.59 3.65
CA VAL A 128 -20.80 7.92 3.80
C VAL A 128 -22.33 7.90 3.70
N GLY A 129 -22.92 6.74 3.40
CA GLY A 129 -24.37 6.56 3.25
C GLY A 129 -25.13 6.53 4.57
N ASP A 130 -24.44 6.37 5.70
CA ASP A 130 -25.01 6.38 7.05
C ASP A 130 -24.69 7.73 7.73
N PRO A 131 -25.64 8.68 7.80
CA PRO A 131 -25.39 9.97 8.43
C PRO A 131 -25.10 9.89 9.94
N SER A 132 -25.48 8.79 10.59
CA SER A 132 -25.21 8.59 12.03
C SER A 132 -23.75 8.21 12.29
N TRP A 133 -23.05 7.76 11.24
CA TRP A 133 -21.68 7.31 11.28
C TRP A 133 -20.81 7.98 10.21
N VAL A 134 -20.34 9.18 10.52
CA VAL A 134 -19.30 9.84 9.72
C VAL A 134 -17.93 9.41 10.26
N PRO A 135 -17.03 8.85 9.43
CA PRO A 135 -15.70 8.49 9.88
C PRO A 135 -14.83 9.73 10.12
N ASP A 136 -14.06 9.71 11.20
CA ASP A 136 -13.02 10.72 11.45
C ASP A 136 -11.84 10.52 10.49
N VAL A 137 -11.54 9.25 10.15
CA VAL A 137 -10.45 8.91 9.24
C VAL A 137 -10.75 7.69 8.39
N CYS A 138 -10.27 7.71 7.15
CA CYS A 138 -10.36 6.62 6.19
C CYS A 138 -8.97 6.23 5.71
N VAL A 139 -8.71 4.93 5.62
CA VAL A 139 -7.53 4.39 4.93
C VAL A 139 -7.98 3.67 3.66
N ILE A 140 -7.34 4.00 2.53
CA ILE A 140 -7.57 3.34 1.25
C ILE A 140 -6.28 2.59 0.85
N MET A 141 -6.37 1.27 0.67
CA MET A 141 -5.29 0.46 0.07
C MET A 141 -5.82 -0.26 -1.17
N ILE A 142 -5.47 0.26 -2.35
CA ILE A 142 -5.98 -0.27 -3.62
C ILE A 142 -4.99 -0.05 -4.76
N GLY A 143 -4.93 -0.99 -5.69
CA GLY A 143 -4.20 -0.81 -6.96
C GLY A 143 -3.46 -2.05 -7.42
N ALA A 144 -3.26 -3.05 -6.55
CA ALA A 144 -2.66 -4.32 -6.96
C ALA A 144 -3.50 -4.98 -8.07
N ASN A 145 -4.83 -4.99 -7.90
CA ASN A 145 -5.75 -5.53 -8.89
C ASN A 145 -5.82 -4.72 -10.18
N ASP A 146 -5.60 -3.40 -10.11
CA ASP A 146 -5.54 -2.54 -11.29
C ASP A 146 -4.35 -2.89 -12.18
N VAL A 147 -3.19 -3.16 -11.58
CA VAL A 147 -2.00 -3.60 -12.31
C VAL A 147 -2.20 -5.00 -12.89
N THR A 148 -2.68 -5.97 -12.09
CA THR A 148 -2.86 -7.35 -12.57
C THR A 148 -3.90 -7.47 -13.67
N HIS A 149 -4.95 -6.64 -13.64
CA HIS A 149 -5.99 -6.58 -14.66
C HIS A 149 -5.76 -5.52 -15.74
N ARG A 150 -4.62 -4.82 -15.71
CA ARG A 150 -4.21 -3.81 -16.70
C ARG A 150 -5.24 -2.70 -16.89
N ILE A 151 -5.83 -2.24 -15.79
CA ILE A 151 -6.69 -1.05 -15.80
C ILE A 151 -5.82 0.17 -16.18
N PRO A 152 -6.28 1.04 -17.10
CA PRO A 152 -5.53 2.24 -17.44
C PRO A 152 -5.26 3.11 -16.20
N PRO A 153 -4.01 3.53 -15.92
CA PRO A 153 -3.69 4.30 -14.72
C PRO A 153 -4.52 5.57 -14.56
N THR A 154 -4.86 6.24 -15.67
CA THR A 154 -5.72 7.42 -15.67
C THR A 154 -7.13 7.13 -15.16
N ARG A 155 -7.68 5.95 -15.45
CA ARG A 155 -8.97 5.50 -14.93
C ARG A 155 -8.86 5.19 -13.43
N SER A 156 -7.83 4.43 -13.04
CA SER A 156 -7.58 4.08 -11.64
C SER A 156 -7.45 5.30 -10.75
N VAL A 157 -6.61 6.26 -11.15
CA VAL A 157 -6.39 7.51 -10.42
C VAL A 157 -7.64 8.37 -10.38
N ARG A 158 -8.41 8.48 -11.47
CA ARG A 158 -9.67 9.24 -11.46
C ARG A 158 -10.68 8.68 -10.45
N CYS A 159 -10.81 7.35 -10.38
CA CYS A 159 -11.67 6.70 -9.40
C CYS A 159 -11.18 6.96 -7.97
N LEU A 160 -9.87 6.80 -7.72
CA LEU A 160 -9.26 7.11 -6.42
C LEU A 160 -9.47 8.57 -6.01
N SER A 161 -9.13 9.54 -6.87
CA SER A 161 -9.32 10.97 -6.61
C SER A 161 -10.78 11.31 -6.31
N THR A 162 -11.73 10.67 -6.99
CA THR A 162 -13.16 10.85 -6.72
C THR A 162 -13.56 10.29 -5.36
N ALA A 163 -13.02 9.13 -4.98
CA ALA A 163 -13.25 8.55 -3.65
C ALA A 163 -12.67 9.44 -2.54
N VAL A 164 -11.40 9.87 -2.67
CA VAL A 164 -10.74 10.78 -1.73
C VAL A 164 -11.54 12.07 -1.58
N ARG A 165 -11.92 12.71 -2.69
CA ARG A 165 -12.73 13.94 -2.66
C ARG A 165 -14.02 13.75 -1.89
N ARG A 166 -14.79 12.70 -2.18
CA ARG A 166 -16.07 12.43 -1.52
C ARG A 166 -15.92 12.21 -0.01
N LEU A 167 -14.90 11.46 0.41
CA LEU A 167 -14.61 11.22 1.83
C LEU A 167 -14.18 12.52 2.54
N ARG A 168 -13.30 13.32 1.92
CA ARG A 168 -12.91 14.64 2.44
C ARG A 168 -14.11 15.59 2.54
N THR A 169 -15.00 15.61 1.54
CA THR A 169 -16.24 16.40 1.58
C THR A 169 -17.19 15.94 2.68
N ALA A 170 -17.19 14.66 3.03
CA ALA A 170 -17.95 14.13 4.17
C ALA A 170 -17.34 14.49 5.54
N GLY A 171 -16.14 15.09 5.57
CA GLY A 171 -15.45 15.50 6.79
C GLY A 171 -14.37 14.54 7.29
N ALA A 172 -14.16 13.41 6.63
CA ALA A 172 -13.17 12.42 7.04
C ALA A 172 -11.76 12.82 6.60
N GLU A 173 -10.74 12.59 7.42
CA GLU A 173 -9.34 12.54 6.98
C GLU A 173 -9.10 11.32 6.09
N VAL A 174 -8.22 11.42 5.09
CA VAL A 174 -7.99 10.32 4.15
C VAL A 174 -6.50 10.04 4.00
N VAL A 175 -6.10 8.80 4.27
CA VAL A 175 -4.76 8.28 4.06
C VAL A 175 -4.79 7.19 2.99
N VAL A 176 -3.99 7.34 1.95
CA VAL A 176 -3.88 6.34 0.88
C VAL A 176 -2.58 5.58 1.02
N GLY A 177 -2.66 4.27 1.26
CA GLY A 177 -1.55 3.36 1.02
C GLY A 177 -1.46 3.09 -0.48
N THR A 178 -0.45 3.64 -1.14
CA THR A 178 -0.34 3.56 -2.60
C THR A 178 -0.01 2.13 -3.08
N CYS A 179 -0.17 1.87 -4.37
CA CYS A 179 0.04 0.56 -4.97
C CYS A 179 1.41 -0.03 -4.55
N PRO A 180 1.44 -1.23 -3.95
CA PRO A 180 2.70 -1.87 -3.55
C PRO A 180 3.52 -2.29 -4.77
N ASP A 181 4.82 -2.52 -4.56
CA ASP A 181 5.73 -2.96 -5.61
C ASP A 181 5.54 -4.44 -5.96
N LEU A 182 4.72 -4.72 -6.98
CA LEU A 182 4.40 -6.10 -7.39
C LEU A 182 5.60 -6.87 -7.97
N GLY A 183 6.72 -6.21 -8.27
CA GLY A 183 7.94 -6.88 -8.68
C GLY A 183 8.69 -7.57 -7.54
N THR A 184 8.21 -7.44 -6.29
CA THR A 184 8.73 -8.15 -5.11
C THR A 184 8.07 -9.52 -4.87
N ILE A 185 7.02 -9.85 -5.62
CA ILE A 185 6.23 -11.06 -5.42
C ILE A 185 7.00 -12.27 -5.98
N GLU A 186 7.31 -13.25 -5.12
CA GLU A 186 8.20 -14.41 -5.40
C GLU A 186 7.84 -15.28 -6.63
N PRO A 187 6.57 -15.45 -7.06
CA PRO A 187 6.22 -16.19 -8.28
C PRO A 187 6.57 -15.44 -9.59
N VAL A 188 7.08 -14.21 -9.53
CA VAL A 188 7.30 -13.35 -10.70
C VAL A 188 8.79 -13.29 -11.04
N TYR A 189 9.18 -13.95 -12.13
CA TYR A 189 10.56 -14.00 -12.63
C TYR A 189 10.89 -12.80 -13.55
N GLN A 190 12.16 -12.68 -13.93
CA GLN A 190 12.62 -11.67 -14.89
C GLN A 190 12.39 -12.17 -16.33
N PRO A 191 11.77 -11.36 -17.21
CA PRO A 191 11.65 -9.90 -17.12
C PRO A 191 10.32 -9.37 -16.55
N LEU A 192 9.35 -10.22 -16.23
CA LEU A 192 8.02 -9.79 -15.77
C LEU A 192 8.07 -8.99 -14.45
N SER A 193 8.98 -9.33 -13.53
CA SER A 193 9.11 -8.62 -12.25
C SER A 193 9.58 -7.18 -12.43
N TRP A 194 10.45 -6.91 -13.39
CA TRP A 194 10.84 -5.55 -13.74
C TRP A 194 9.66 -4.74 -14.31
N ILE A 195 8.86 -5.35 -15.18
CA ILE A 195 7.66 -4.71 -15.76
C ILE A 195 6.63 -4.43 -14.66
N ALA A 196 6.38 -5.40 -13.79
CA ALA A 196 5.46 -5.29 -12.66
C ALA A 196 5.88 -4.15 -11.73
N ARG A 197 7.16 -4.13 -11.31
CA ARG A 197 7.77 -3.06 -10.50
C ARG A 197 7.60 -1.69 -11.12
N ARG A 198 7.93 -1.56 -12.41
CA ARG A 198 7.81 -0.28 -13.12
C ARG A 198 6.35 0.20 -13.15
N THR A 199 5.44 -0.69 -13.50
CA THR A 199 4.01 -0.35 -13.67
C THR A 199 3.38 0.00 -12.33
N SER A 200 3.67 -0.75 -11.26
CA SER A 200 3.16 -0.47 -9.92
C SER A 200 3.70 0.85 -9.36
N ARG A 201 5.00 1.14 -9.52
CA ARG A 201 5.59 2.41 -9.09
C ARG A 201 5.04 3.61 -9.87
N GLN A 202 4.79 3.45 -11.17
CA GLN A 202 4.12 4.49 -11.98
C GLN A 202 2.69 4.75 -11.48
N LEU A 203 1.92 3.69 -11.19
CA LEU A 203 0.60 3.84 -10.61
C LEU A 203 0.65 4.50 -9.23
N ALA A 204 1.57 4.08 -8.35
CA ALA A 204 1.75 4.64 -7.02
C ALA A 204 2.04 6.15 -7.05
N ALA A 205 2.95 6.60 -7.93
CA ALA A 205 3.23 8.02 -8.10
C ALA A 205 1.99 8.79 -8.59
N ALA A 206 1.24 8.23 -9.54
CA ALA A 206 0.02 8.87 -10.04
C ALA A 206 -1.09 8.91 -8.98
N GLN A 207 -1.20 7.90 -8.12
CA GLN A 207 -2.10 7.88 -6.96
C GLN A 207 -1.73 8.95 -5.93
N THR A 208 -0.44 9.13 -5.65
CA THR A 208 0.03 10.22 -4.76
C THR A 208 -0.42 11.58 -5.27
N ILE A 209 -0.18 11.89 -6.55
CA ILE A 209 -0.60 13.16 -7.15
C ILE A 209 -2.12 13.33 -6.99
N GLY A 210 -2.89 12.34 -7.46
CA GLY A 210 -4.34 12.42 -7.47
C GLY A 210 -5.00 12.43 -6.09
N ALA A 211 -4.37 11.87 -5.06
CA ALA A 211 -4.90 11.88 -3.69
C ALA A 211 -4.55 13.19 -2.96
N VAL A 212 -3.31 13.67 -3.10
CA VAL A 212 -2.85 14.92 -2.46
C VAL A 212 -3.59 16.13 -3.01
N GLU A 213 -3.86 16.17 -4.32
CA GLU A 213 -4.66 17.23 -4.95
C GLU A 213 -6.10 17.31 -4.41
N GLN A 214 -6.61 16.22 -3.84
CA GLN A 214 -7.96 16.15 -3.26
C GLN A 214 -7.94 16.31 -1.73
N GLY A 215 -6.79 16.67 -1.15
CA GLY A 215 -6.63 16.90 0.28
C GLY A 215 -6.41 15.64 1.11
N GLY A 216 -6.06 14.51 0.47
CA GLY A 216 -5.61 13.30 1.16
C GLY A 216 -4.11 13.30 1.43
N ARG A 217 -3.66 12.40 2.30
CA ARG A 217 -2.24 12.08 2.53
C ARG A 217 -1.93 10.73 1.90
N THR A 218 -0.70 10.52 1.44
CA THR A 218 -0.31 9.20 0.92
C THR A 218 0.89 8.64 1.63
N VAL A 219 0.89 7.34 1.86
CA VAL A 219 2.04 6.58 2.34
C VAL A 219 2.44 5.61 1.25
N SER A 220 3.70 5.69 0.83
CA SER A 220 4.24 4.72 -0.11
C SER A 220 4.33 3.36 0.56
N LEU A 221 3.56 2.42 0.03
CA LEU A 221 3.71 1.01 0.35
C LEU A 221 4.74 0.33 -0.58
N GLY A 222 5.37 1.10 -1.48
CA GLY A 222 6.36 0.60 -2.44
C GLY A 222 7.60 0.12 -1.71
N ASP A 223 8.03 -1.12 -1.94
CA ASP A 223 8.99 -1.81 -1.08
C ASP A 223 8.58 -1.67 0.40
N LEU A 224 7.35 -2.11 0.76
CA LEU A 224 6.80 -2.11 2.14
C LEU A 224 7.74 -2.69 3.21
N LEU A 225 8.87 -3.24 2.76
CA LEU A 225 10.02 -3.70 3.51
C LEU A 225 11.35 -3.65 2.73
N GLY A 226 11.65 -2.62 1.93
CA GLY A 226 13.02 -2.38 1.41
C GLY A 226 13.82 -3.66 1.02
N PRO A 227 15.10 -3.77 1.42
CA PRO A 227 15.87 -5.02 1.33
C PRO A 227 15.33 -6.17 2.20
N GLU A 228 14.51 -5.92 3.22
CA GLU A 228 14.00 -6.92 4.18
C GLU A 228 12.94 -7.86 3.55
N PHE A 229 12.05 -7.37 2.68
CA PHE A 229 11.10 -8.21 1.92
C PHE A 229 11.82 -9.02 0.84
N ALA A 230 12.83 -8.41 0.20
CA ALA A 230 13.69 -9.11 -0.75
C ALA A 230 14.60 -10.14 -0.06
N ALA A 231 15.01 -9.89 1.19
CA ALA A 231 15.83 -10.79 1.99
C ALA A 231 14.99 -11.92 2.63
N ASN A 232 13.77 -11.62 3.10
CA ASN A 232 12.90 -12.53 3.84
C ASN A 232 11.49 -12.67 3.23
N PRO A 233 11.33 -12.98 1.93
CA PRO A 233 10.01 -13.07 1.29
C PRO A 233 9.09 -14.12 1.94
N ARG A 234 9.68 -15.21 2.47
CA ARG A 234 8.95 -16.32 3.10
C ARG A 234 8.33 -16.01 4.45
N GLU A 235 8.83 -15.00 5.16
CA GLU A 235 8.30 -14.58 6.47
C GLU A 235 7.14 -13.61 6.30
N LEU A 236 7.15 -12.88 5.19
CA LEU A 236 6.38 -11.65 5.04
C LEU A 236 5.25 -11.77 4.01
N PHE A 237 5.28 -12.81 3.18
CA PHE A 237 4.12 -13.27 2.42
C PHE A 237 3.48 -14.50 3.08
N GLY A 238 2.17 -14.62 2.92
CA GLY A 238 1.43 -15.81 3.28
C GLY A 238 1.81 -17.01 2.40
N PRO A 239 1.23 -18.19 2.65
CA PRO A 239 1.54 -19.42 1.91
C PRO A 239 1.22 -19.33 0.41
N ASP A 240 0.42 -18.36 -0.01
CA ASP A 240 0.12 -18.09 -1.43
C ASP A 240 1.22 -17.30 -2.16
N ASN A 241 2.25 -16.85 -1.44
CA ASN A 241 3.34 -16.01 -1.93
C ASN A 241 2.86 -14.75 -2.65
N PHE A 242 1.66 -14.27 -2.31
CA PHE A 242 1.03 -13.12 -2.96
C PHE A 242 0.47 -12.13 -1.94
N HIS A 243 -0.30 -12.60 -0.97
CA HIS A 243 -0.83 -11.74 0.08
C HIS A 243 0.15 -11.61 1.24
N PRO A 244 0.19 -10.47 1.95
CA PRO A 244 1.03 -10.32 3.14
C PRO A 244 0.71 -11.36 4.22
N SER A 245 1.74 -11.81 4.94
CA SER A 245 1.58 -12.56 6.19
C SER A 245 1.10 -11.64 7.31
N ALA A 246 0.82 -12.19 8.50
CA ALA A 246 0.52 -11.37 9.68
C ALA A 246 1.64 -10.35 9.98
N GLU A 247 2.91 -10.73 9.79
CA GLU A 247 4.05 -9.83 9.97
C GLU A 247 4.15 -8.79 8.84
N GLY A 248 3.83 -9.19 7.61
CA GLY A 248 3.69 -8.26 6.48
C GLY A 248 2.64 -7.18 6.74
N TYR A 249 1.47 -7.56 7.25
CA TYR A 249 0.42 -6.61 7.64
C TYR A 249 0.79 -5.75 8.85
N ALA A 250 1.44 -6.32 9.87
CA ALA A 250 1.98 -5.55 10.99
C ALA A 250 2.93 -4.46 10.50
N THR A 251 3.79 -4.80 9.55
CA THR A 251 4.74 -3.86 8.99
C THR A 251 4.07 -2.77 8.15
N ALA A 252 3.06 -3.13 7.36
CA ALA A 252 2.27 -2.15 6.62
C ALA A 252 1.51 -1.19 7.54
N ALA A 253 0.89 -1.73 8.59
CA ALA A 253 0.21 -0.92 9.61
C ALA A 253 1.19 0.04 10.30
N MET A 254 2.38 -0.41 10.68
CA MET A 254 3.42 0.44 11.29
C MET A 254 3.89 1.57 10.36
N ALA A 255 3.92 1.35 9.05
CA ALA A 255 4.29 2.40 8.09
C ALA A 255 3.20 3.47 7.95
N VAL A 256 1.92 3.06 8.00
CA VAL A 256 0.77 3.96 7.82
C VAL A 256 0.39 4.69 9.11
N LEU A 257 0.53 4.03 10.27
CA LEU A 257 0.05 4.52 11.56
C LEU A 257 0.54 5.93 11.93
N PRO A 258 1.81 6.31 11.75
CA PRO A 258 2.24 7.67 12.09
C PRO A 258 1.57 8.75 11.24
N THR A 259 1.30 8.46 9.96
CA THR A 259 0.55 9.37 9.06
C THR A 259 -0.92 9.42 9.45
N LEU A 260 -1.50 8.28 9.85
CA LEU A 260 -2.87 8.19 10.37
C LEU A 260 -3.06 9.06 11.62
N CYS A 261 -2.16 8.92 12.60
CA CYS A 261 -2.18 9.71 13.83
C CYS A 261 -1.94 11.20 13.55
N ALA A 262 -1.03 11.54 12.63
CA ALA A 262 -0.78 12.93 12.23
C ALA A 262 -1.94 13.55 11.45
N ALA A 263 -2.75 12.76 10.74
CA ALA A 263 -3.96 13.27 10.08
C ALA A 263 -5.01 13.72 11.11
N LEU A 264 -5.10 13.02 12.24
CA LEU A 264 -6.00 13.33 13.35
C LEU A 264 -5.42 14.30 14.39
N GLY A 265 -4.19 14.79 14.21
CA GLY A 265 -3.54 15.70 15.15
C GLY A 265 -3.15 15.06 16.50
N VAL A 266 -3.11 13.73 16.60
CA VAL A 266 -2.76 12.98 17.82
C VAL A 266 -1.31 12.47 17.79
N TRP A 267 -0.50 12.96 16.86
CA TRP A 267 0.93 12.68 16.77
C TRP A 267 1.71 14.00 16.90
N PRO A 268 2.85 14.03 17.62
CA PRO A 268 3.66 15.24 17.72
C PRO A 268 4.10 15.69 16.31
N GLU A 269 3.70 16.90 15.91
CA GLU A 269 4.16 17.49 14.67
C GLU A 269 5.61 17.97 14.84
N GLU A 270 6.54 17.38 14.10
CA GLU A 270 7.87 17.98 13.93
C GLU A 270 7.70 19.30 13.15
N GLU A 271 7.98 20.43 13.80
CA GLU A 271 7.80 21.80 13.26
C GLU A 271 8.61 22.08 11.99
N ARG A 272 9.64 21.27 11.68
CA ARG A 272 10.51 21.46 10.51
C ARG A 272 10.86 20.11 9.86
N PRO A 273 10.89 20.03 8.51
CA PRO A 273 11.38 18.85 7.82
C PRO A 273 12.83 18.57 8.19
N ASP A 274 13.15 17.32 8.51
CA ASP A 274 14.51 16.90 8.84
C ASP A 274 15.33 16.69 7.55
N ALA A 275 16.19 17.65 7.21
CA ALA A 275 17.06 17.57 6.05
C ALA A 275 18.00 16.34 6.09
N SER A 276 18.34 15.83 7.28
CA SER A 276 19.16 14.62 7.43
C SER A 276 18.42 13.34 6.99
N ARG A 277 17.09 13.40 6.90
CA ARG A 277 16.20 12.34 6.42
C ARG A 277 15.75 12.56 4.96
N ASP A 278 16.37 13.49 4.22
CA ASP A 278 15.94 13.91 2.87
C ASP A 278 14.44 14.27 2.83
N GLU A 279 13.96 14.87 3.91
CA GLU A 279 12.62 15.46 4.00
C GLU A 279 12.64 16.88 3.45
N GLY A 280 11.51 17.32 2.92
CA GLY A 280 11.41 18.68 2.44
C GLY A 280 10.19 18.95 1.56
N PHE A 281 10.06 20.23 1.21
CA PHE A 281 9.06 20.69 0.28
C PHE A 281 9.54 20.45 -1.14
N LEU A 282 8.73 19.74 -1.93
CA LEU A 282 8.99 19.45 -3.34
C LEU A 282 7.71 19.71 -4.16
N PRO A 283 7.82 19.99 -5.47
CA PRO A 283 6.66 19.90 -6.35
C PRO A 283 6.01 18.52 -6.21
N VAL A 284 4.67 18.45 -6.15
CA VAL A 284 3.92 17.21 -5.87
C VAL A 284 4.37 16.05 -6.76
N ALA A 285 4.55 16.29 -8.07
CA ALA A 285 5.00 15.26 -9.01
C ALA A 285 6.39 14.68 -8.66
N ARG A 286 7.32 15.52 -8.17
CA ARG A 286 8.65 15.07 -7.75
C ARG A 286 8.62 14.34 -6.42
N ALA A 287 7.80 14.81 -5.47
CA ALA A 287 7.55 14.10 -4.21
C ALA A 287 6.95 12.71 -4.48
N ALA A 288 5.98 12.61 -5.39
CA ALA A 288 5.33 11.37 -5.77
C ALA A 288 6.29 10.35 -6.38
N VAL A 289 7.16 10.77 -7.32
CA VAL A 289 8.16 9.88 -7.92
C VAL A 289 9.17 9.38 -6.89
N ARG A 290 9.61 10.25 -5.96
CA ARG A 290 10.52 9.85 -4.87
C ARG A 290 9.84 8.87 -3.92
N ALA A 291 8.63 9.18 -3.47
CA ALA A 291 7.87 8.32 -2.58
C ALA A 291 7.61 6.95 -3.20
N ALA A 292 7.25 6.88 -4.49
CA ALA A 292 7.02 5.61 -5.19
C ALA A 292 8.27 4.72 -5.27
N ALA A 293 9.48 5.27 -5.11
CA ALA A 293 10.72 4.51 -5.09
C ALA A 293 11.14 4.05 -3.68
N GLU A 294 10.53 4.59 -2.63
CA GLU A 294 10.98 4.41 -1.24
C GLU A 294 9.82 4.19 -0.27
N GLY A 295 9.75 2.99 0.31
CA GLY A 295 8.67 2.58 1.22
C GLY A 295 8.64 3.34 2.54
N GLY A 296 7.43 3.53 3.06
CA GLY A 296 7.17 4.30 4.29
C GLY A 296 7.30 5.81 4.12
N THR A 297 7.50 6.29 2.89
CA THR A 297 7.55 7.73 2.60
C THR A 297 6.14 8.31 2.59
N GLU A 298 5.90 9.33 3.42
CA GLU A 298 4.66 10.09 3.47
C GLU A 298 4.74 11.31 2.54
N VAL A 299 3.65 11.57 1.81
CA VAL A 299 3.45 12.79 1.03
C VAL A 299 2.14 13.43 1.45
N THR A 300 2.21 14.71 1.81
CA THR A 300 1.05 15.55 2.15
C THR A 300 1.14 16.89 1.43
N ALA A 301 0.00 17.58 1.24
CA ALA A 301 0.00 18.91 0.66
C ALA A 301 0.82 19.89 1.54
N ALA A 302 1.60 20.77 0.91
CA ALA A 302 2.32 21.80 1.63
C ALA A 302 1.34 22.88 2.14
N PRO A 303 1.52 23.42 3.37
CA PRO A 303 0.66 24.48 3.91
C PRO A 303 0.70 25.79 3.10
N GLN A 304 1.79 26.02 2.35
CA GLN A 304 2.00 27.21 1.54
C GLN A 304 2.32 26.78 0.10
N GLY A 305 1.40 27.04 -0.83
CA GLY A 305 1.64 26.83 -2.26
C GLY A 305 2.81 27.68 -2.73
N GLY A 306 3.87 27.06 -3.23
CA GLY A 306 5.04 27.77 -3.73
C GLY A 306 4.88 28.33 -5.16
N PRO A 307 5.83 29.15 -5.63
CA PRO A 307 5.70 30.00 -6.82
C PRO A 307 5.64 29.28 -8.18
N ARG A 308 5.59 27.93 -8.23
CA ARG A 308 5.66 27.12 -9.48
C ARG A 308 4.67 25.95 -9.54
N GLY A 309 3.51 26.04 -8.88
CA GLY A 309 2.47 24.99 -8.87
C GLY A 309 2.27 24.36 -7.49
N PRO A 310 1.49 23.26 -7.34
CA PRO A 310 1.23 22.66 -6.04
C PRO A 310 2.51 22.02 -5.46
N TRP A 311 2.80 22.30 -4.19
CA TRP A 311 3.92 21.73 -3.43
C TRP A 311 3.39 20.70 -2.44
N ALA A 312 4.23 19.70 -2.16
CA ALA A 312 3.99 18.69 -1.14
C ALA A 312 5.17 18.66 -0.16
N LEU A 313 4.86 18.31 1.08
CA LEU A 313 5.84 17.95 2.08
C LEU A 313 6.09 16.43 1.99
N LEU A 314 7.34 16.07 1.73
CA LEU A 314 7.83 14.70 1.76
C LEU A 314 8.39 14.42 3.17
N LYS A 315 7.85 13.44 3.89
CA LYS A 315 8.35 12.98 5.20
C LYS A 315 8.85 11.55 5.12
N ARG A 316 9.96 11.25 5.80
CA ARG A 316 10.57 9.92 5.86
C ARG A 316 10.61 9.46 7.30
N ARG A 317 9.60 8.70 7.70
CA ARG A 317 9.52 8.18 9.06
C ARG A 317 10.38 6.91 9.16
N ARG A 318 11.70 7.09 9.35
CA ARG A 318 12.63 5.97 9.56
C ARG A 318 12.26 5.18 10.80
N ARG A 319 12.26 3.85 10.68
CA ARG A 319 12.12 2.91 11.79
C ARG A 319 13.29 3.09 12.77
N ARG A 320 13.00 3.20 14.06
CA ARG A 320 14.00 2.90 15.09
C ARG A 320 14.06 1.39 15.23
N ARG A 321 15.20 0.80 14.87
CA ARG A 321 15.46 -0.65 15.04
C ARG A 321 15.37 -0.94 16.55
N ILE A 322 14.38 -1.73 16.98
CA ILE A 322 14.46 -2.33 18.30
C ILE A 322 15.51 -3.42 18.17
N HIS A 323 16.73 -3.13 18.63
CA HIS A 323 17.74 -4.16 18.82
C HIS A 323 17.22 -5.09 19.92
N THR A 324 16.65 -6.24 19.55
CA THR A 324 16.55 -7.37 20.49
C THR A 324 17.96 -7.93 20.65
N HIS A 325 18.75 -7.31 21.52
CA HIS A 325 19.88 -8.01 22.11
C HIS A 325 19.31 -9.08 23.04
N GLY A 326 19.24 -10.31 22.51
CA GLY A 326 19.18 -11.50 23.32
C GLY A 326 20.48 -11.60 24.12
N THR A 327 20.37 -11.39 25.42
CA THR A 327 21.24 -12.03 26.41
C THR A 327 20.30 -12.65 27.42
N ALA A 328 19.95 -13.92 27.18
CA ALA A 328 19.49 -14.79 28.26
C ALA A 328 20.66 -14.94 29.25
N PRO A 329 20.47 -14.73 30.56
CA PRO A 329 21.49 -15.05 31.54
C PRO A 329 21.69 -16.57 31.59
N ASP A 330 22.94 -16.97 31.36
CA ASP A 330 23.43 -18.33 31.50
C ASP A 330 23.33 -18.74 32.98
N HIS A 331 22.29 -19.50 33.33
CA HIS A 331 22.18 -20.13 34.64
C HIS A 331 22.91 -21.48 34.63
N SER A 332 24.24 -21.44 34.54
CA SER A 332 25.07 -22.55 34.95
C SER A 332 25.02 -22.67 36.47
N THR A 333 24.29 -23.64 36.99
CA THR A 333 24.31 -24.02 38.41
C THR A 333 25.48 -24.98 38.64
N PRO A 334 26.48 -24.68 39.49
CA PRO A 334 27.45 -25.68 39.90
C PRO A 334 26.83 -26.55 41.01
N ALA A 335 26.84 -27.86 40.80
CA ALA A 335 26.53 -28.84 41.84
C ALA A 335 27.62 -28.78 42.94
N ALA A 336 27.20 -28.59 44.18
CA ALA A 336 28.06 -28.73 45.34
C ALA A 336 28.29 -30.22 45.65
N SER A 337 29.56 -30.62 45.71
CA SER A 337 30.06 -31.75 46.51
C SER A 337 30.85 -31.18 47.67
#